data_AF-A0A2E1XDS9-F1
#
_entry.id   AF-A0A2E1XDS9-F1
#
_cell.length_a   1.000
_cell.length_b   1.000
_cell.length_c   1.000
_cell.angle_alpha   90.00
_cell.angle_beta   90.00
_cell.angle_gamma   90.00
#
_symmetry.space_group_name_H-M   'P 1'
#
loop_
_entity.id
_entity.type
_entity.pdbx_description
1 polymer ?
#
loop_
_entity_poly.entity_id
_entity_poly.type
_entity_poly.pdbx_seq_one_letter_code
_entity_poly.pdbx_strand_id
1 'polypeptide(L)'
;MKADMGKLVIAVVLDLLDFTFGRIPGFELVVDIALGVAAVALWGWPGLIAFWEIADPTGQVDAVVPTMTLIALSQMGKRKKQRPQA
;
A
#
# COMPACT_ATOMS: atom_id res chain seq x y z
N MET A 1 4.18 -0.64 18.08
CA MET A 1 2.91 0.07 18.27
C MET A 1 2.94 1.45 17.63
N LYS A 2 3.66 2.46 18.18
CA LYS A 2 3.66 3.82 17.57
C LYS A 2 4.16 3.86 16.12
N ALA A 3 5.26 3.16 15.82
CA ALA A 3 5.80 3.10 14.45
C ALA A 3 4.88 2.34 13.47
N ASP A 4 4.25 1.24 13.92
CA ASP A 4 3.33 0.45 13.07
C ASP A 4 2.05 1.23 12.76
N MET A 5 1.53 1.97 13.75
CA MET A 5 0.38 2.87 13.55
C MET A 5 0.71 4.03 12.61
N GLY A 6 1.93 4.59 12.71
CA GLY A 6 2.41 5.62 11.78
C GLY A 6 2.48 5.11 10.34
N LYS A 7 2.98 3.88 10.14
CA LYS A 7 2.98 3.24 8.82
C LYS A 7 1.58 2.97 8.28
N LEU A 8 0.63 2.60 9.15
CA LEU A 8 -0.77 2.43 8.76
C LEU A 8 -1.41 3.77 8.34
N VAL A 9 -1.17 4.85 9.09
CA VAL A 9 -1.67 6.17 8.72
C VAL A 9 -1.10 6.62 7.37
N ILE A 10 0.21 6.40 7.16
CA ILE A 10 0.85 6.68 5.86
C ILE A 10 0.20 5.85 4.74
N ALA A 11 -0.04 4.55 4.97
CA ALA A 11 -0.70 3.67 4.01
C ALA A 11 -2.09 4.20 3.61
N VAL A 12 -2.91 4.56 4.59
CA VAL A 12 -4.26 5.10 4.38
C VAL A 12 -4.20 6.42 3.61
N VAL A 13 -3.27 7.31 3.95
CA VAL A 13 -3.11 8.58 3.23
C VAL A 13 -2.68 8.32 1.78
N LEU A 14 -1.76 7.39 1.55
CA LEU A 14 -1.31 7.06 0.20
C LEU A 14 -2.42 6.44 -0.65
N ASP A 15 -3.23 5.52 -0.10
CA ASP A 15 -4.40 4.97 -0.82
C ASP A 15 -5.44 6.06 -1.13
N LEU A 16 -5.66 7.03 -0.24
CA LEU A 16 -6.58 8.15 -0.52
C LEU A 16 -6.06 9.09 -1.62
N LEU A 17 -4.76 9.34 -1.63
CA LEU A 17 -4.12 10.11 -2.69
C LEU A 17 -4.22 9.35 -4.01
N ASP A 18 -4.02 8.03 -3.98
CA ASP A 18 -4.14 7.17 -5.15
C ASP A 18 -5.56 7.18 -5.74
N PHE A 19 -6.60 7.02 -4.91
CA PHE A 19 -7.99 7.15 -5.36
C PHE A 19 -8.31 8.50 -6.02
N THR A 20 -7.52 9.54 -5.73
CA THR A 20 -7.71 10.89 -6.25
C THR A 20 -6.86 11.15 -7.50
N PHE A 21 -5.58 10.79 -7.48
CA PHE A 21 -4.61 11.08 -8.54
C PHE A 21 -4.53 9.97 -9.60
N GLY A 22 -4.80 8.72 -9.21
CA GLY A 22 -4.96 7.57 -10.12
C GLY A 22 -6.23 7.63 -10.97
N ARG A 23 -6.93 8.76 -11.01
CA ARG A 23 -8.06 9.03 -11.95
C ARG A 23 -7.70 10.03 -13.03
N ILE A 24 -6.48 10.55 -13.01
CA ILE A 24 -5.97 11.44 -14.03
C ILE A 24 -5.48 10.55 -15.18
N PRO A 25 -6.13 10.61 -16.37
CA PRO A 25 -5.75 9.74 -17.48
C PRO A 25 -4.28 9.94 -17.85
N GLY A 26 -3.54 8.83 -17.92
CA GLY A 26 -2.10 8.83 -18.23
C GLY A 26 -1.16 9.06 -17.04
N PHE A 27 -1.69 9.25 -15.83
CA PHE A 27 -0.89 9.34 -14.60
C PHE A 27 -0.90 8.05 -13.76
N GLU A 28 -1.87 7.17 -14.00
CA GLU A 28 -2.11 5.92 -13.23
C GLU A 28 -0.83 5.09 -13.08
N LEU A 29 -0.24 4.64 -14.18
CA LEU A 29 0.98 3.82 -14.16
C LEU A 29 2.16 4.46 -13.37
N VAL A 30 2.29 5.78 -13.40
CA VAL A 30 3.36 6.49 -12.67
C VAL A 30 3.08 6.47 -11.18
N VAL A 31 1.82 6.64 -10.79
CA VAL A 31 1.37 6.58 -9.40
C VAL A 31 1.53 5.16 -8.87
N ASP A 32 1.11 4.13 -9.60
CA ASP A 32 1.23 2.71 -9.19
C ASP A 32 2.70 2.32 -8.97
N ILE A 33 3.59 2.75 -9.86
CA ILE A 33 5.04 2.52 -9.71
C ILE A 33 5.57 3.24 -8.46
N ALA A 34 5.18 4.50 -8.25
CA ALA A 34 5.63 5.28 -7.10
C ALA A 34 5.13 4.69 -5.78
N LEU A 35 3.88 4.24 -5.73
CA LEU A 35 3.27 3.57 -4.58
C LEU A 35 3.90 2.20 -4.34
N GLY A 36 4.18 1.43 -5.38
CA GLY A 36 4.92 0.18 -5.28
C GLY A 36 6.31 0.37 -4.67
N VAL A 37 7.05 1.40 -5.10
CA VAL A 37 8.36 1.76 -4.51
C VAL A 37 8.20 2.17 -3.05
N ALA A 38 7.19 2.98 -2.72
CA ALA A 38 6.90 3.39 -1.35
C ALA A 38 6.54 2.17 -0.46
N ALA A 39 5.78 1.21 -0.98
CA ALA A 39 5.43 -0.02 -0.30
C ALA A 39 6.67 -0.84 0.06
N VAL A 40 7.58 -1.01 -0.91
CA VAL A 40 8.85 -1.72 -0.70
C VAL A 40 9.72 -0.98 0.32
N ALA A 41 9.79 0.35 0.28
CA ALA A 41 10.53 1.14 1.26
C ALA A 41 9.97 0.98 2.69
N LEU A 42 8.65 0.92 2.82
CA LEU A 42 7.96 0.86 4.12
C LEU A 42 7.94 -0.56 4.72
N TRP A 43 7.80 -1.60 3.89
CA TRP A 43 7.60 -2.98 4.35
C TRP A 43 8.59 -4.01 3.81
N GLY A 44 9.49 -3.67 2.88
CA GLY A 44 10.47 -4.57 2.28
C GLY A 44 9.86 -5.50 1.23
N TRP A 45 10.29 -6.77 1.20
CA TRP A 45 9.78 -7.78 0.25
C TRP A 45 8.25 -7.88 0.14
N PRO A 46 7.47 -7.82 1.24
CA PRO A 46 6.01 -7.78 1.16
C PRO A 46 5.44 -6.59 0.37
N GLY A 47 6.17 -5.47 0.30
CA GLY A 47 5.77 -4.30 -0.48
C GLY A 47 5.77 -4.55 -1.98
N LEU A 48 6.47 -5.58 -2.48
CA LEU A 48 6.45 -5.93 -3.91
C LEU A 48 5.05 -6.33 -4.40
N ILE A 49 4.16 -6.74 -3.50
CA ILE A 49 2.77 -7.08 -3.85
C ILE A 49 2.03 -5.85 -4.40
N ALA A 50 2.40 -4.64 -4.01
CA ALA A 50 1.78 -3.42 -4.54
C ALA A 50 2.01 -3.25 -6.05
N PHE A 51 3.12 -3.78 -6.61
CA PHE A 51 3.33 -3.72 -8.06
C PHE A 51 2.36 -4.57 -8.89
N TRP A 52 1.49 -5.36 -8.26
CA TRP A 52 0.43 -6.04 -8.99
C TRP A 52 -0.55 -5.04 -9.64
N GLU A 53 -0.67 -3.82 -9.10
CA GLU A 53 -1.53 -2.75 -9.60
C GLU A 53 -1.16 -2.33 -11.03
N ILE A 54 0.13 -2.44 -11.39
CA ILE A 54 0.61 -2.24 -12.78
C ILE A 54 -0.08 -3.18 -13.79
N ALA A 55 -0.58 -4.34 -13.34
CA ALA A 55 -1.29 -5.27 -14.20
C ALA A 55 -2.74 -4.81 -14.53
N ASP A 56 -3.27 -3.80 -13.84
CA ASP A 56 -4.51 -3.11 -14.18
C ASP A 56 -4.24 -1.65 -14.59
N PRO A 57 -3.73 -1.40 -15.80
CA PRO A 57 -3.43 -0.05 -16.30
C PRO A 57 -4.71 0.78 -16.58
N THR A 58 -5.89 0.27 -16.21
CA THR A 58 -7.16 0.99 -16.31
C THR A 58 -7.60 1.60 -14.98
N GLY A 59 -6.88 1.34 -13.89
CA GLY A 59 -7.15 1.90 -12.56
C GLY A 59 -8.53 1.52 -12.01
N GLN A 60 -9.16 0.47 -12.54
CA GLN A 60 -10.51 0.05 -12.16
C GLN A 60 -10.51 -0.77 -10.88
N VAL A 61 -9.44 -1.52 -10.63
CA VAL A 61 -9.27 -2.33 -9.42
C VAL A 61 -8.72 -1.47 -8.29
N ASP A 62 -7.78 -0.56 -8.59
CA ASP A 62 -7.26 0.42 -7.62
C ASP A 62 -8.32 1.39 -7.15
N ALA A 63 -9.44 1.49 -7.86
CA ALA A 63 -10.63 2.20 -7.39
C ALA A 63 -11.25 1.67 -6.09
N VAL A 64 -11.01 0.39 -5.81
CA VAL A 64 -11.77 -0.38 -4.80
C VAL A 64 -10.84 -1.07 -3.82
N VAL A 65 -9.60 -1.33 -4.21
CA VAL A 65 -8.64 -2.09 -3.41
C VAL A 65 -7.62 -1.13 -2.78
N PRO A 66 -7.70 -0.86 -1.46
CA PRO A 66 -6.70 -0.05 -0.76
C PRO A 66 -5.46 -0.91 -0.46
N THR A 67 -4.65 -1.18 -1.48
CA THR A 67 -3.56 -2.16 -1.44
C THR A 67 -2.51 -1.83 -0.38
N MET A 68 -2.14 -0.56 -0.21
CA MET A 68 -1.15 -0.16 0.80
C MET A 68 -1.67 -0.43 2.20
N THR A 69 -2.93 -0.11 2.47
CA THR A 69 -3.57 -0.36 3.75
C THR A 69 -3.68 -1.87 4.03
N LEU A 70 -4.01 -2.68 3.03
CA LEU A 70 -4.06 -4.14 3.17
C LEU A 70 -2.68 -4.74 3.49
N ILE A 71 -1.62 -4.27 2.83
CA ILE A 71 -0.24 -4.67 3.12
C ILE A 71 0.12 -4.26 4.55
N ALA A 72 -0.18 -3.02 4.95
CA ALA A 72 0.08 -2.53 6.29
C ALA A 72 -0.60 -3.39 7.37
N LEU A 73 -1.89 -3.68 7.22
CA LEU A 73 -2.66 -4.51 8.14
C LEU A 73 -2.11 -5.95 8.22
N SER A 74 -1.76 -6.55 7.07
CA SER A 74 -1.15 -7.88 7.00
C SER A 74 0.18 -7.94 7.77
N GLN A 75 1.04 -6.94 7.60
CA GLN A 75 2.32 -6.88 8.31
C GLN A 75 2.17 -6.60 9.81
N MET A 76 1.20 -5.77 10.20
CA MET A 76 0.86 -5.54 11.60
C MET A 76 0.38 -6.82 12.29
N GLY A 77 -0.48 -7.60 11.63
CA GLY A 77 -0.97 -8.89 12.14
C GLY A 77 0.16 -9.90 12.35
N LYS A 78 1.08 -10.03 11.38
CA LYS A 78 2.25 -10.92 11.48
C LYS A 78 3.19 -10.52 12.62
N ARG A 79 3.47 -9.21 12.79
CA ARG A 79 4.29 -8.71 13.90
C ARG A 79 3.64 -8.91 15.27
N LYS A 80 2.32 -8.77 15.38
CA LYS A 80 1.58 -9.03 16.62
C LYS A 80 1.64 -10.51 17.01
N LYS A 81 1.53 -11.42 16.04
CA LYS A 81 1.63 -12.87 16.27
C LYS A 81 3.03 -13.34 16.66
N GLN A 82 4.07 -12.63 16.19
CA GLN A 82 5.48 -12.95 16.50
C GLN A 82 5.97 -12.36 17.83
N ARG A 83 5.24 -11.42 18.45
CA ARG A 83 5.56 -10.98 19.81
C ARG A 83 5.08 -12.05 20.79
N PRO A 84 5.99 -12.65 21.58
CA PRO A 84 5.58 -13.47 22.72
C PRO A 84 4.66 -12.61 23.59
N GLN A 85 3.51 -13.15 23.98
CA GLN A 85 2.72 -12.56 25.06
C GLN A 85 3.60 -12.64 26.31
N ALA A 86 4.21 -11.51 26.66
CA ALA A 86 4.90 -11.33 27.93
C ALA A 86 3.87 -11.05 29.02
#